data_AF-A0A813PN76-F1
#
_entry.id   AF-A0A813PN76-F1
#
_cell.length_a   1.000
_cell.length_b   1.000
_cell.length_c   1.000
_cell.angle_alpha   90.00
_cell.angle_beta   90.00
_cell.angle_gamma   90.00
#
_symmetry.space_group_name_H-M   'P 1'
#
loop_
_entity.id
_entity.type
_entity.pdbx_description
1 polymer ?
#
loop_
_entity_poly.entity_id
_entity_poly.type
_entity_poly.pdbx_seq_one_letter_code
_entity_poly.pdbx_strand_id
1 'polypeptide(L)'
;MSQIAKESISTKLIRSQSAIQFVKRKKVKQQQQRMEITAGKRVSIAKYIAEQRSKARDIVLCIQRKNIKLVAIDFDNTLLSIHTSGYYQGTVDNLIEYIRSTFYYFIQEILNSSAFGQTLHICIVTFSSQEQLIRQLLELAFKTPKTDRIIIRGNTPKFLSSTNDEGFLGKQSHLSSVVTELATQRKKTIKPHEILLLDDDVQNILIAEKFGHKVLEIRDGINLDILKEFAFNVLPEC
;
A
#
# COMPACT_ATOMS: atom_id res chain seq x y z
N MET A 1 52.36 -43.06 47.45
CA MET A 1 51.62 -41.85 47.03
C MET A 1 51.61 -41.74 45.50
N SER A 2 50.52 -41.90 44.77
CA SER A 2 49.28 -42.66 45.01
C SER A 2 48.69 -42.95 43.62
N GLN A 3 48.31 -44.20 43.38
CA GLN A 3 47.50 -44.64 42.22
C GLN A 3 46.23 -43.77 42.06
N ILE A 4 45.76 -43.22 43.18
CA ILE A 4 44.68 -42.24 43.36
C ILE A 4 44.91 -40.96 42.52
N ALA A 5 46.15 -40.49 42.31
CA ALA A 5 46.42 -39.30 41.51
C ALA A 5 46.21 -39.52 40.00
N LYS A 6 46.54 -40.71 39.48
CA LYS A 6 46.36 -41.06 38.05
C LYS A 6 44.89 -41.33 37.72
N GLU A 7 44.15 -42.00 38.61
CA GLU A 7 42.69 -42.18 38.46
C GLU A 7 41.94 -40.84 38.54
N SER A 8 42.35 -39.94 39.45
CA SER A 8 41.78 -38.59 39.55
C SER A 8 41.93 -37.76 38.27
N ILE A 9 43.08 -37.84 37.59
CA ILE A 9 43.36 -37.11 36.34
C ILE A 9 42.56 -37.72 35.16
N SER A 10 42.54 -39.06 35.03
CA SER A 10 41.77 -39.75 33.98
C SER A 10 40.27 -39.46 34.10
N THR A 11 39.71 -39.54 35.32
CA THR A 11 38.29 -39.25 35.56
C THR A 11 37.95 -37.77 35.33
N LYS A 12 38.86 -36.83 35.65
CA LYS A 12 38.69 -35.40 35.33
C LYS A 12 38.72 -35.14 33.82
N LEU A 13 39.57 -35.83 33.07
CA LEU A 13 39.69 -35.69 31.61
C LEU A 13 38.47 -36.26 30.88
N ILE A 14 37.93 -37.40 31.34
CA ILE A 14 36.70 -37.98 30.79
C ILE A 14 35.48 -37.10 31.10
N ARG A 15 35.40 -36.54 32.32
CA ARG A 15 34.34 -35.59 32.70
C ARG A 15 34.42 -34.29 31.91
N SER A 16 35.62 -33.78 31.61
CA SER A 16 35.78 -32.56 30.81
C SER A 16 35.42 -32.79 29.34
N GLN A 17 35.81 -33.92 28.74
CA GLN A 17 35.42 -34.26 27.37
C GLN A 17 33.90 -34.50 27.23
N SER A 18 33.29 -35.17 28.20
CA SER A 18 31.83 -35.40 28.23
C SER A 18 31.06 -34.09 28.38
N ALA A 19 31.53 -33.17 29.22
CA ALA A 19 30.94 -31.85 29.40
C ALA A 19 31.04 -31.00 28.12
N ILE A 20 32.19 -31.02 27.42
CA ILE A 20 32.37 -30.33 26.14
C ILE A 20 31.42 -30.88 25.07
N GLN A 21 31.27 -32.20 25.00
CA GLN A 21 30.38 -32.83 24.02
C GLN A 21 28.90 -32.55 24.30
N PHE A 22 28.51 -32.48 25.58
CA PHE A 22 27.17 -32.08 26.01
C PHE A 22 26.86 -30.61 25.66
N VAL A 23 27.79 -29.69 25.90
CA VAL A 23 27.64 -28.26 25.56
C VAL A 23 27.52 -28.07 24.04
N LYS A 24 28.33 -28.79 23.24
CA LYS A 24 28.23 -28.76 21.76
C LYS A 24 26.84 -29.22 21.28
N ARG A 25 26.32 -30.32 21.82
CA ARG A 25 24.97 -30.84 21.46
C ARG A 25 23.86 -29.85 21.84
N LYS A 26 23.94 -29.18 22.99
CA LYS A 26 22.98 -28.14 23.38
C LYS A 26 23.00 -26.93 22.44
N LYS A 27 24.18 -26.46 22.02
CA LYS A 27 24.31 -25.32 21.09
C LYS A 27 23.72 -25.63 19.71
N VAL A 28 23.96 -26.83 19.18
CA VAL A 28 23.40 -27.25 17.87
C VAL A 28 21.87 -27.33 17.92
N LYS A 29 21.29 -27.91 18.98
CA LYS A 29 19.82 -27.96 19.15
C LYS A 29 19.19 -26.57 19.27
N GLN A 30 19.80 -25.64 20.01
CA GLN A 30 19.31 -24.27 20.10
C GLN A 30 19.39 -23.52 18.76
N GLN A 31 20.43 -23.77 17.96
CA GLN A 31 20.58 -23.16 16.65
C GLN A 31 19.55 -23.71 15.64
N GLN A 32 19.30 -25.02 15.65
CA GLN A 32 18.24 -25.65 14.84
C GLN A 32 16.85 -25.10 15.21
N GLN A 33 16.54 -25.02 16.50
CA GLN A 33 15.27 -24.48 16.97
C GLN A 33 15.07 -23.01 16.57
N ARG A 34 16.12 -22.17 16.61
CA ARG A 34 16.07 -20.78 16.12
C ARG A 34 15.85 -20.70 14.61
N MET A 35 16.47 -21.58 13.83
CA MET A 35 16.26 -21.65 12.38
C MET A 35 14.85 -22.10 12.03
N GLU A 36 14.30 -23.09 12.73
CA GLU A 36 12.92 -23.57 12.55
C GLU A 36 11.89 -22.49 12.90
N ILE A 37 12.06 -21.77 14.02
CA ILE A 37 11.19 -20.65 14.39
C ILE A 37 11.25 -19.53 13.33
N THR A 38 12.45 -19.22 12.83
CA THR A 38 12.64 -18.19 11.81
C THR A 38 12.03 -18.62 10.47
N ALA A 39 12.20 -19.87 10.07
CA ALA A 39 11.59 -20.44 8.87
C ALA A 39 10.06 -20.46 8.98
N GLY A 40 9.51 -20.90 10.11
CA GLY A 40 8.06 -20.88 10.36
C GLY A 40 7.45 -19.48 10.28
N LYS A 41 8.10 -18.47 10.89
CA LYS A 41 7.68 -17.05 10.78
C LYS A 41 7.78 -16.52 9.35
N ARG A 42 8.82 -16.90 8.59
CA ARG A 42 8.97 -16.51 7.19
C ARG A 42 7.86 -17.11 6.32
N VAL A 43 7.54 -18.38 6.52
CA VAL A 43 6.45 -19.07 5.82
C VAL A 43 5.11 -18.43 6.14
N SER A 44 4.85 -18.04 7.40
CA SER A 44 3.60 -17.35 7.77
C SER A 44 3.49 -15.96 7.13
N ILE A 45 4.59 -15.20 7.05
CA ILE A 45 4.61 -13.88 6.39
C ILE A 45 4.41 -14.02 4.88
N ALA A 46 5.11 -14.96 4.22
CA ALA A 46 4.96 -15.18 2.79
C ALA A 46 3.53 -15.60 2.43
N LYS A 47 2.92 -16.47 3.24
CA LYS A 47 1.51 -16.87 3.09
C LYS A 47 0.58 -15.67 3.24
N TYR A 48 0.77 -14.85 4.27
CA TYR A 48 -0.03 -13.63 4.48
C TYR A 48 0.08 -12.68 3.28
N ILE A 49 1.30 -12.39 2.82
CA ILE A 49 1.54 -11.53 1.65
C ILE A 49 0.83 -12.10 0.41
N ALA A 50 0.95 -13.40 0.16
CA ALA A 50 0.30 -14.05 -0.98
C ALA A 50 -1.23 -13.93 -0.90
N GLU A 51 -1.81 -14.09 0.28
CA GLU A 51 -3.24 -13.91 0.52
C GLU A 51 -3.70 -12.46 0.26
N GLN A 52 -2.99 -11.47 0.81
CA GLN A 52 -3.31 -10.05 0.59
C GLN A 52 -3.22 -9.69 -0.90
N ARG A 53 -2.18 -10.16 -1.61
CA ARG A 53 -2.06 -9.95 -3.06
C ARG A 53 -3.17 -10.64 -3.84
N SER A 54 -3.60 -11.83 -3.43
CA SER A 54 -4.74 -12.51 -4.06
C SER A 54 -6.02 -11.70 -3.89
N LYS A 55 -6.32 -11.21 -2.67
CA LYS A 55 -7.48 -10.35 -2.41
C LYS A 55 -7.43 -9.08 -3.25
N ALA A 56 -6.30 -8.38 -3.24
CA ALA A 56 -6.10 -7.17 -4.05
C ALA A 56 -6.30 -7.42 -5.54
N ARG A 57 -5.80 -8.55 -6.07
CA ARG A 57 -6.02 -8.93 -7.47
C ARG A 57 -7.48 -9.16 -7.80
N ASP A 58 -8.21 -9.87 -6.93
CA ASP A 58 -9.65 -10.09 -7.11
C ASP A 58 -10.42 -8.76 -7.18
N ILE A 59 -10.05 -7.80 -6.32
CA ILE A 59 -10.63 -6.45 -6.33
C ILE A 59 -10.34 -5.76 -7.66
N VAL A 60 -9.08 -5.75 -8.12
CA VAL A 60 -8.68 -5.14 -9.40
C VAL A 60 -9.45 -5.74 -10.58
N LEU A 61 -9.59 -7.06 -10.62
CA LEU A 61 -10.37 -7.74 -11.66
C LEU A 61 -11.87 -7.40 -11.57
N CYS A 62 -12.40 -7.20 -10.37
CA CYS A 62 -13.79 -6.84 -10.17
C CYS A 62 -14.08 -5.40 -10.63
N ILE A 63 -13.27 -4.42 -10.22
CA ILE A 63 -13.46 -3.02 -10.65
C ILE A 63 -13.33 -2.88 -12.18
N GLN A 64 -12.46 -3.68 -12.82
CA GLN A 64 -12.36 -3.75 -14.28
C GLN A 64 -13.63 -4.27 -14.94
N ARG A 65 -14.20 -5.36 -14.40
CA ARG A 65 -15.48 -5.92 -14.87
C ARG A 65 -16.65 -4.96 -14.67
N LYS A 66 -16.60 -4.13 -13.63
CA LYS A 66 -17.57 -3.06 -13.33
C LYS A 66 -17.31 -1.78 -14.16
N ASN A 67 -16.46 -1.85 -15.18
CA ASN A 67 -16.09 -0.75 -16.08
C ASN A 67 -15.58 0.53 -15.37
N ILE A 68 -14.92 0.36 -14.22
CA ILE A 68 -14.15 1.46 -13.61
C ILE A 68 -12.84 1.63 -14.39
N LYS A 69 -12.62 2.85 -14.89
CA LYS A 69 -11.45 3.21 -15.70
C LYS A 69 -10.47 4.11 -14.96
N LEU A 70 -10.92 4.81 -13.92
CA LEU A 70 -10.06 5.64 -13.07
C LEU A 70 -10.34 5.37 -11.60
N VAL A 71 -9.29 5.00 -10.86
CA VAL A 71 -9.32 4.98 -9.39
C VAL A 71 -8.60 6.23 -8.90
N ALA A 72 -9.32 7.11 -8.24
CA ALA A 72 -8.80 8.30 -7.59
C ALA A 72 -8.70 8.07 -6.09
N ILE A 73 -7.53 8.32 -5.51
CA ILE A 73 -7.27 8.07 -4.09
C ILE A 73 -6.83 9.39 -3.44
N ASP A 74 -7.51 9.78 -2.37
CA ASP A 74 -7.02 10.88 -1.53
C ASP A 74 -5.74 10.50 -0.77
N PHE A 75 -4.98 11.50 -0.34
CA PHE A 75 -3.70 11.29 0.30
C PHE A 75 -3.78 11.17 1.82
N ASP A 76 -4.27 12.22 2.48
CA ASP A 76 -4.24 12.37 3.93
C ASP A 76 -5.34 11.53 4.55
N ASN A 77 -5.07 10.81 5.65
CA ASN A 77 -6.01 9.86 6.28
C ASN A 77 -6.62 8.78 5.35
N THR A 78 -6.34 8.80 4.05
CA THR A 78 -6.80 7.86 3.05
C THR A 78 -5.67 6.93 2.63
N LEU A 79 -4.78 7.34 1.72
CA LEU A 79 -3.59 6.56 1.38
C LEU A 79 -2.69 6.40 2.61
N LEU A 80 -2.54 7.49 3.37
CA LEU A 80 -1.83 7.51 4.64
C LEU A 80 -2.77 7.22 5.82
N SER A 81 -2.22 6.73 6.91
CA SER A 81 -2.91 6.63 8.20
C SER A 81 -2.80 7.90 9.05
N ILE A 82 -2.22 8.97 8.50
CA ILE A 82 -2.03 10.26 9.18
C ILE A 82 -2.49 11.41 8.31
N HIS A 83 -2.74 12.53 8.97
CA HIS A 83 -3.04 13.81 8.34
C HIS A 83 -1.77 14.69 8.30
N THR A 84 -1.30 15.03 7.10
CA THR A 84 -0.11 15.89 6.89
C THR A 84 -0.40 17.38 7.04
N SER A 85 -1.67 17.76 7.25
CA SER A 85 -2.09 19.17 7.38
C SER A 85 -1.75 20.03 6.17
N GLY A 86 -1.79 19.41 4.98
CA GLY A 86 -1.50 20.05 3.69
C GLY A 86 -0.01 20.31 3.44
N TYR A 87 0.85 20.14 4.45
CA TYR A 87 2.29 20.31 4.33
C TYR A 87 3.07 19.45 5.35
N TYR A 88 3.52 18.28 4.89
CA TYR A 88 4.40 17.40 5.64
C TYR A 88 5.82 17.95 5.72
N GLN A 89 6.37 18.01 6.93
CA GLN A 89 7.71 18.55 7.21
C GLN A 89 8.79 17.47 7.39
N GLY A 90 8.41 16.19 7.44
CA GLY A 90 9.34 15.07 7.60
C GLY A 90 9.95 14.60 6.27
N THR A 91 10.62 13.45 6.33
CA THR A 91 11.22 12.80 5.16
C THR A 91 10.29 11.75 4.55
N VAL A 92 10.49 11.45 3.27
CA VAL A 92 9.77 10.37 2.58
C VAL A 92 10.02 9.01 3.24
N ASP A 93 11.24 8.77 3.74
CA ASP A 93 11.60 7.53 4.45
C ASP A 93 10.79 7.32 5.73
N ASN A 94 10.38 8.39 6.41
CA ASN A 94 9.50 8.29 7.57
C ASN A 94 8.03 8.19 7.13
N LEU A 95 7.66 8.91 6.06
CA LEU A 95 6.28 8.96 5.58
C LEU A 95 5.79 7.60 5.05
N ILE A 96 6.68 6.79 4.49
CA ILE A 96 6.36 5.45 3.96
C ILE A 96 5.77 4.50 5.02
N GLU A 97 6.14 4.67 6.28
CA GLU A 97 5.62 3.85 7.39
C GLU A 97 4.11 4.06 7.61
N TYR A 98 3.57 5.17 7.11
CA TYR A 98 2.16 5.53 7.24
C TYR A 98 1.30 5.12 6.03
N ILE A 99 1.89 4.57 4.96
CA ILE A 99 1.08 4.02 3.86
C ILE A 99 0.24 2.86 4.41
N ARG A 100 -1.09 2.98 4.33
CA ARG A 100 -1.98 1.90 4.77
C ARG A 100 -1.72 0.66 3.91
N SER A 101 -1.49 -0.48 4.56
CA SER A 101 -1.18 -1.76 3.89
C SER A 101 -2.23 -2.17 2.86
N THR A 102 -3.50 -1.86 3.13
CA THR A 102 -4.63 -2.03 2.19
C THR A 102 -4.35 -1.39 0.83
N PHE A 103 -3.95 -0.12 0.82
CA PHE A 103 -3.64 0.61 -0.40
C PHE A 103 -2.31 0.19 -1.00
N TYR A 104 -1.34 -0.21 -0.19
CA TYR A 104 -0.09 -0.79 -0.71
C TYR A 104 -0.39 -2.00 -1.61
N TYR A 105 -1.11 -3.01 -1.13
CA TYR A 105 -1.43 -4.19 -1.94
C TYR A 105 -2.33 -3.86 -3.13
N PHE A 106 -3.34 -3.01 -2.91
CA PHE A 106 -4.28 -2.64 -3.96
C PHE A 106 -3.60 -1.90 -5.13
N ILE A 107 -2.84 -0.84 -4.84
CA ILE A 107 -2.11 -0.08 -5.86
C ILE A 107 -1.07 -0.96 -6.55
N GLN A 108 -0.35 -1.80 -5.79
CA GLN A 108 0.64 -2.70 -6.37
C GLN A 108 0.02 -3.67 -7.38
N GLU A 109 -1.16 -4.24 -7.09
CA GLU A 109 -1.85 -5.12 -8.06
C GLU A 109 -2.47 -4.32 -9.23
N ILE A 110 -2.91 -3.07 -9.05
CA ILE A 110 -3.27 -2.19 -10.19
C ILE A 110 -2.05 -2.02 -11.10
N LEU A 111 -0.89 -1.61 -10.57
CA LEU A 111 0.33 -1.38 -11.35
C LEU A 111 0.82 -2.64 -12.08
N ASN A 112 0.60 -3.82 -11.49
CA ASN A 112 0.95 -5.10 -12.10
C ASN A 112 -0.05 -5.59 -13.15
N SER A 113 -1.27 -5.03 -13.18
CA SER A 113 -2.30 -5.41 -14.15
C SER A 113 -1.91 -5.01 -15.58
N SER A 114 -2.23 -5.86 -16.55
CA SER A 114 -2.07 -5.57 -17.98
C SER A 114 -3.00 -4.44 -18.46
N ALA A 115 -4.09 -4.18 -17.75
CA ALA A 115 -4.99 -3.06 -18.02
C ALA A 115 -4.40 -1.70 -17.64
N PHE A 116 -3.36 -1.66 -16.80
CA PHE A 116 -2.86 -0.40 -16.26
C PHE A 116 -2.25 0.50 -17.33
N GLY A 117 -2.83 1.68 -17.42
CA GLY A 117 -2.54 2.69 -18.42
C GLY A 117 -3.05 2.36 -19.82
N GLN A 118 -3.86 1.31 -19.97
CA GLN A 118 -4.59 0.97 -21.20
C GLN A 118 -6.08 1.26 -21.03
N THR A 119 -6.70 0.61 -20.05
CA THR A 119 -8.14 0.72 -19.74
C THR A 119 -8.40 1.07 -18.27
N LEU A 120 -7.42 0.84 -17.39
CA LEU A 120 -7.47 1.21 -15.97
C LEU A 120 -6.36 2.20 -15.64
N HIS A 121 -6.71 3.29 -14.98
CA HIS A 121 -5.81 4.35 -14.54
C HIS A 121 -5.95 4.55 -13.03
N ILE A 122 -4.89 5.08 -12.42
CA ILE A 122 -4.91 5.51 -11.03
C ILE A 122 -4.36 6.93 -10.93
N CYS A 123 -4.95 7.74 -10.04
CA CYS A 123 -4.42 9.03 -9.65
C CYS A 123 -4.49 9.23 -8.14
N ILE A 124 -3.65 10.14 -7.66
CA ILE A 124 -3.75 10.73 -6.33
C ILE A 124 -4.34 12.12 -6.48
N VAL A 125 -5.44 12.41 -5.77
CA VAL A 125 -6.08 13.74 -5.74
C VAL A 125 -6.09 14.26 -4.31
N THR A 126 -5.38 15.35 -4.04
CA THR A 126 -5.12 15.81 -2.67
C THR A 126 -5.24 17.33 -2.56
N PHE A 127 -5.51 17.83 -1.36
CA PHE A 127 -5.36 19.27 -1.07
C PHE A 127 -3.94 19.64 -0.62
N SER A 128 -3.05 18.67 -0.43
CA SER A 128 -1.62 18.95 -0.27
C SER A 128 -1.06 19.65 -1.50
N SER A 129 -0.13 20.58 -1.27
CA SER A 129 0.60 21.27 -2.34
C SER A 129 1.88 20.52 -2.75
N GLN A 130 2.23 19.42 -2.07
CA GLN A 130 3.53 18.75 -2.19
C GLN A 130 3.51 17.57 -3.18
N GLU A 131 3.12 17.80 -4.44
CA GLU A 131 3.07 16.72 -5.45
C GLU A 131 4.40 15.97 -5.62
N GLN A 132 5.54 16.68 -5.50
CA GLN A 132 6.87 16.07 -5.61
C GLN A 132 7.19 15.12 -4.44
N LEU A 133 6.77 15.45 -3.21
CA LEU A 133 6.91 14.57 -2.06
C LEU A 133 6.11 13.28 -2.28
N ILE A 134 4.86 13.42 -2.75
CA ILE A 134 3.97 12.28 -3.04
C ILE A 134 4.57 11.41 -4.14
N ARG A 135 5.15 12.02 -5.19
CA ARG A 135 5.86 11.31 -6.26
C ARG A 135 6.97 10.42 -5.70
N GLN A 136 7.86 11.02 -4.91
CA GLN A 136 9.00 10.31 -4.32
C GLN A 136 8.54 9.18 -3.38
N LEU A 137 7.46 9.41 -2.62
CA LEU A 137 6.85 8.40 -1.76
C LEU A 137 6.34 7.20 -2.56
N LEU A 138 5.60 7.42 -3.65
CA LEU A 138 5.08 6.33 -4.48
C LEU A 138 6.23 5.55 -5.14
N GLU A 139 7.27 6.24 -5.64
CA GLU A 139 8.46 5.61 -6.21
C GLU A 139 9.17 4.71 -5.19
N LEU A 140 9.39 5.23 -3.97
CA LEU A 140 10.03 4.47 -2.88
C LEU A 140 9.20 3.26 -2.45
N ALA A 141 7.87 3.43 -2.35
CA ALA A 141 6.96 2.39 -1.89
C ALA A 141 6.85 1.22 -2.89
N PHE A 142 6.62 1.52 -4.18
CA PHE A 142 6.30 0.48 -5.17
C PHE A 142 7.49 0.01 -5.99
N LYS A 143 8.61 0.75 -5.98
CA LYS A 143 9.89 0.37 -6.62
C LYS A 143 9.72 -0.14 -8.06
N THR A 144 8.86 0.54 -8.82
CA THR A 144 8.54 0.20 -10.20
C THR A 144 8.51 1.48 -11.03
N PRO A 145 9.08 1.48 -12.25
CA PRO A 145 9.07 2.67 -13.10
C PRO A 145 7.64 3.11 -13.42
N LYS A 146 6.67 2.18 -13.48
CA LYS A 146 5.24 2.42 -13.75
C LYS A 146 4.57 3.44 -12.82
N THR A 147 5.18 3.77 -11.68
CA THR A 147 4.69 4.80 -10.77
C THR A 147 4.65 6.17 -11.45
N ASP A 148 5.55 6.44 -12.41
CA ASP A 148 5.59 7.64 -13.26
C ASP A 148 4.25 7.95 -13.95
N ARG A 149 3.46 6.91 -14.26
CA ARG A 149 2.17 7.01 -14.94
C ARG A 149 1.01 7.31 -14.00
N ILE A 150 1.18 7.20 -12.68
CA ILE A 150 0.18 7.62 -11.69
C ILE A 150 0.08 9.15 -11.77
N ILE A 151 -1.07 9.70 -12.10
CA ILE A 151 -1.24 11.16 -12.12
C ILE A 151 -1.40 11.64 -10.68
N ILE A 152 -0.67 12.69 -10.29
CA ILE A 152 -0.86 13.32 -8.97
C ILE A 152 -1.40 14.71 -9.25
N ARG A 153 -2.50 15.07 -8.58
CA ARG A 153 -3.05 16.42 -8.62
C ARG A 153 -3.27 16.94 -7.22
N GLY A 154 -2.44 17.90 -6.84
CA GLY A 154 -2.47 18.62 -5.57
C GLY A 154 -2.75 20.12 -5.76
N ASN A 155 -2.85 20.85 -4.65
CA ASN A 155 -3.01 22.30 -4.63
C ASN A 155 -1.68 23.03 -4.86
N THR A 156 -0.98 22.69 -5.94
CA THR A 156 0.23 23.43 -6.33
C THR A 156 -0.14 24.85 -6.75
N PRO A 157 0.75 25.85 -6.58
CA PRO A 157 0.48 27.21 -7.03
C PRO A 157 0.08 27.27 -8.51
N LYS A 158 0.70 26.43 -9.35
CA LYS A 158 0.36 26.29 -10.76
C LYS A 158 -1.08 25.81 -10.95
N PHE A 159 -1.49 24.75 -10.25
CA PHE A 159 -2.85 24.23 -10.34
C PHE A 159 -3.87 25.27 -9.89
N LEU A 160 -3.66 25.88 -8.72
CA LEU A 160 -4.56 26.90 -8.16
C LEU A 160 -4.73 28.10 -9.10
N SER A 161 -3.65 28.54 -9.75
CA SER A 161 -3.70 29.66 -10.71
C SER A 161 -4.46 29.34 -11.99
N SER A 162 -4.63 28.05 -12.32
CA SER A 162 -5.35 27.59 -13.51
C SER A 162 -6.81 27.25 -13.26
N THR A 163 -7.22 27.20 -12.00
CA THR A 163 -8.60 26.94 -11.59
C THR A 163 -9.27 28.26 -11.22
N ASN A 164 -10.25 28.71 -12.02
CA ASN A 164 -11.07 29.89 -11.73
C ASN A 164 -12.17 29.61 -10.69
N ASP A 165 -12.06 28.54 -9.91
CA ASP A 165 -13.07 28.17 -8.92
C ASP A 165 -12.96 29.09 -7.70
N GLU A 166 -13.98 29.93 -7.50
CA GLU A 166 -14.14 30.79 -6.31
C GLU A 166 -14.45 29.98 -5.03
N GLY A 167 -14.50 28.65 -5.12
CA GLY A 167 -14.57 27.73 -4.00
C GLY A 167 -14.47 26.29 -4.52
N PHE A 168 -13.43 25.57 -4.14
CA PHE A 168 -13.27 24.16 -4.51
C PHE A 168 -14.53 23.37 -4.15
N LEU A 169 -15.23 22.84 -5.17
CA LEU A 169 -16.32 21.88 -4.98
C LEU A 169 -15.72 20.50 -4.68
N GLY A 170 -15.20 20.32 -3.48
CA GLY A 170 -14.45 19.13 -3.08
C GLY A 170 -13.26 18.87 -4.01
N LYS A 171 -13.15 17.64 -4.53
CA LYS A 171 -12.06 17.20 -5.44
C LYS A 171 -12.39 17.35 -6.94
N GLN A 172 -13.51 18.00 -7.29
CA GLN A 172 -14.01 18.00 -8.67
C GLN A 172 -13.06 18.66 -9.66
N SER A 173 -12.45 19.78 -9.28
CA SER A 173 -11.48 20.48 -10.12
C SER A 173 -10.22 19.63 -10.34
N HIS A 174 -9.78 18.88 -9.31
CA HIS A 174 -8.65 17.94 -9.41
C HIS A 174 -8.99 16.78 -10.35
N LEU A 175 -10.14 16.12 -10.14
CA LEU A 175 -10.60 15.02 -10.99
C LEU A 175 -10.79 15.45 -12.44
N SER A 176 -11.39 16.61 -12.67
CA SER A 176 -11.56 17.20 -14.01
C SER A 176 -10.20 17.42 -14.68
N SER A 177 -9.23 17.98 -13.95
CA SER A 177 -7.86 18.14 -14.46
C SER A 177 -7.21 16.80 -14.83
N VAL A 178 -7.38 15.76 -14.01
CA VAL A 178 -6.88 14.41 -14.31
C VAL A 178 -7.54 13.84 -15.57
N VAL A 179 -8.87 13.95 -15.68
CA VAL A 179 -9.62 13.46 -16.86
C VAL A 179 -9.20 14.21 -18.13
N THR A 180 -9.04 15.53 -18.06
CA THR A 180 -8.53 16.34 -19.17
C THR A 180 -7.12 15.92 -19.58
N GLU A 181 -6.22 15.67 -18.62
CA GLU A 181 -4.87 15.17 -18.92
C GLU A 181 -4.92 13.81 -19.63
N LEU A 182 -5.74 12.88 -19.13
CA LEU A 182 -5.93 11.55 -19.75
C LEU A 182 -6.50 11.66 -21.17
N ALA A 183 -7.48 12.53 -21.40
CA ALA A 183 -8.08 12.74 -22.71
C ALA A 183 -7.09 13.37 -23.71
N THR A 184 -6.37 14.40 -23.28
CA THR A 184 -5.50 15.18 -24.16
C THR A 184 -4.18 14.49 -24.45
N GLN A 185 -3.50 13.98 -23.41
CA GLN A 185 -2.16 13.41 -23.50
C GLN A 185 -2.17 11.91 -23.79
N ARG A 186 -3.16 11.17 -23.25
CA ARG A 186 -3.22 9.71 -23.37
C ARG A 186 -4.33 9.21 -24.31
N LYS A 187 -5.13 10.12 -24.87
CA LYS A 187 -6.28 9.82 -25.73
C LYS A 187 -7.28 8.86 -25.07
N LYS A 188 -7.50 9.02 -23.76
CA LYS A 188 -8.42 8.22 -22.95
C LYS A 188 -9.58 9.08 -22.46
N THR A 189 -10.79 8.79 -22.93
CA THR A 189 -12.01 9.43 -22.44
C THR A 189 -12.55 8.65 -21.26
N ILE A 190 -12.81 9.33 -20.15
CA ILE A 190 -13.35 8.75 -18.92
C ILE A 190 -14.63 9.49 -18.55
N LYS A 191 -15.72 8.75 -18.37
CA LYS A 191 -17.02 9.30 -17.95
C LYS A 191 -17.13 9.32 -16.42
N PRO A 192 -17.99 10.19 -15.84
CA PRO A 192 -18.09 10.30 -14.39
C PRO A 192 -18.36 8.98 -13.65
N HIS A 193 -19.24 8.11 -14.17
CA HIS A 193 -19.56 6.81 -13.58
C HIS A 193 -18.46 5.74 -13.73
N GLU A 194 -17.42 6.03 -14.50
CA GLU A 194 -16.24 5.18 -14.68
C GLU A 194 -15.11 5.57 -13.71
N ILE A 195 -15.36 6.52 -12.79
CA ILE A 195 -14.44 7.01 -11.78
C ILE A 195 -14.86 6.44 -10.42
N LEU A 196 -13.90 5.85 -9.70
CA LEU A 196 -14.03 5.48 -8.29
C LEU A 196 -13.15 6.41 -7.45
N LEU A 197 -13.77 7.21 -6.57
CA LEU A 197 -13.09 8.04 -5.58
C LEU A 197 -13.03 7.33 -4.22
N LEU A 198 -11.83 7.28 -3.64
CA LEU A 198 -11.56 6.80 -2.28
C LEU A 198 -11.07 8.01 -1.48
N ASP A 199 -11.83 8.44 -0.48
CA ASP A 199 -11.59 9.67 0.29
C ASP A 199 -12.15 9.50 1.71
N ASP A 200 -11.51 10.07 2.73
CA ASP A 200 -11.98 10.02 4.12
C ASP A 200 -12.95 11.16 4.44
N ASP A 201 -12.94 12.25 3.66
CA ASP A 201 -13.83 13.39 3.89
C ASP A 201 -15.21 13.14 3.26
N VAL A 202 -16.22 13.03 4.13
CA VAL A 202 -17.63 12.83 3.76
C VAL A 202 -18.13 13.92 2.81
N GLN A 203 -17.67 15.17 2.90
CA GLN A 203 -18.08 16.22 1.96
C GLN A 203 -17.54 15.95 0.55
N ASN A 204 -16.29 15.50 0.43
CA ASN A 204 -15.71 15.13 -0.87
C ASN A 204 -16.50 13.95 -1.49
N ILE A 205 -16.85 12.96 -0.67
CA ILE A 205 -17.67 11.80 -1.05
C ILE A 205 -19.04 12.24 -1.57
N LEU A 206 -19.80 13.03 -0.79
CA LEU A 206 -21.14 13.49 -1.16
C LEU A 206 -21.14 14.36 -2.42
N ILE A 207 -20.12 15.20 -2.60
CA ILE A 207 -19.96 15.99 -3.81
C ILE A 207 -19.65 15.06 -5.00
N ALA A 208 -18.72 14.13 -4.86
CA ALA A 208 -18.37 13.18 -5.92
C ALA A 208 -19.57 12.33 -6.40
N GLU A 209 -20.43 11.88 -5.48
CA GLU A 209 -21.67 11.18 -5.84
C GLU A 209 -22.62 12.05 -6.66
N LYS A 210 -22.79 13.34 -6.30
CA LYS A 210 -23.62 14.28 -7.06
C LYS A 210 -23.13 14.46 -8.50
N PHE A 211 -21.82 14.33 -8.72
CA PHE A 211 -21.20 14.37 -10.05
C PHE A 211 -21.23 13.02 -10.78
N GLY A 212 -21.82 11.98 -10.17
CA GLY A 212 -22.01 10.66 -10.76
C GLY A 212 -20.81 9.72 -10.62
N HIS A 213 -19.84 10.03 -9.76
CA HIS A 213 -18.73 9.13 -9.45
C HIS A 213 -19.19 7.98 -8.56
N LYS A 214 -18.47 6.86 -8.63
CA LYS A 214 -18.51 5.83 -7.59
C LYS A 214 -17.61 6.27 -6.45
N VAL A 215 -18.01 6.00 -5.23
CA VAL A 215 -17.29 6.48 -4.05
C VAL A 215 -17.20 5.39 -3.00
N LEU A 216 -16.15 5.42 -2.20
CA LEU A 216 -16.05 4.70 -0.94
C LEU A 216 -15.41 5.61 0.09
N GLU A 217 -16.15 5.90 1.16
CA GLU A 217 -15.61 6.62 2.33
C GLU A 217 -14.56 5.75 3.02
N ILE A 218 -13.38 6.32 3.25
CA ILE A 218 -12.26 5.63 3.87
C ILE A 218 -12.24 5.98 5.36
N ARG A 219 -12.46 4.95 6.20
CA ARG A 219 -12.42 5.08 7.66
C ARG A 219 -11.25 4.32 8.25
N ASP A 220 -10.98 4.58 9.52
CA ASP A 220 -10.08 3.77 10.32
C ASP A 220 -10.59 2.33 10.40
N GLY A 221 -9.69 1.37 10.15
CA GLY A 221 -10.02 -0.05 10.03
C GLY A 221 -10.22 -0.55 8.60
N ILE A 222 -10.13 0.31 7.58
CA ILE A 222 -10.18 -0.10 6.17
C ILE A 222 -9.16 -1.23 5.89
N ASN A 223 -9.63 -2.32 5.30
CA ASN A 223 -8.83 -3.48 4.93
C ASN A 223 -9.29 -4.04 3.58
N LEU A 224 -8.53 -5.01 3.04
CA LEU A 224 -8.84 -5.59 1.73
C LEU A 224 -10.17 -6.36 1.71
N ASP A 225 -10.64 -6.89 2.83
CA ASP A 225 -11.93 -7.58 2.88
C ASP A 225 -13.09 -6.59 2.74
N ILE A 226 -13.02 -5.44 3.41
CA ILE A 226 -13.99 -4.34 3.25
C ILE A 226 -13.97 -3.81 1.81
N LEU A 227 -12.78 -3.56 1.26
CA LEU A 227 -12.65 -3.07 -0.13
C LEU A 227 -13.17 -4.11 -1.14
N LYS A 228 -12.99 -5.40 -0.85
CA LYS A 228 -13.54 -6.51 -1.65
C LYS A 228 -15.05 -6.59 -1.55
N GLU A 229 -15.62 -6.49 -0.36
CA GLU A 229 -17.06 -6.45 -0.16
C GLU A 229 -17.70 -5.30 -0.94
N PHE A 230 -17.12 -4.10 -0.84
CA PHE A 230 -17.56 -2.95 -1.62
C PHE A 230 -17.50 -3.22 -3.13
N ALA A 231 -16.37 -3.70 -3.64
CA ALA A 231 -16.18 -3.93 -5.07
C ALA A 231 -17.15 -4.97 -5.64
N PHE A 232 -17.47 -6.01 -4.87
CA PHE A 232 -18.32 -7.11 -5.32
C PHE A 232 -19.81 -6.82 -5.17
N ASN A 233 -20.21 -6.20 -4.05
CA ASN A 233 -21.62 -6.12 -3.66
C ASN A 233 -22.21 -4.71 -3.81
N VAL A 234 -21.38 -3.66 -3.73
CA VAL A 234 -21.86 -2.27 -3.70
C VAL A 234 -21.68 -1.60 -5.05
N LEU A 235 -20.57 -1.86 -5.76
CA LEU A 235 -20.42 -1.36 -7.12
C LEU A 235 -21.51 -1.95 -8.02
N PRO A 236 -22.35 -1.12 -8.66
CA PRO A 236 -23.44 -1.61 -9.49
C PRO A 236 -22.90 -2.43 -10.67
N GLU A 237 -23.62 -3.48 -11.04
CA GLU A 237 -23.36 -4.18 -12.30
C GLU A 237 -23.59 -3.24 -13.49
N CYS A 238 -22.83 -3.48 -14.57
CA CYS A 238 -22.97 -2.75 -15.81
C CYS A 238 -24.26 -3.11 -16.54
#